data_AF-A0A2T2SHM4-F1
#
_entry.id   AF-A0A2T2SHM4-F1
#
_cell.length_a   1.000
_cell.length_b   1.000
_cell.length_c   1.000
_cell.angle_alpha   90.00
_cell.angle_beta   90.00
_cell.angle_gamma   90.00
#
_symmetry.space_group_name_H-M   'P 1'
#
loop_
_entity.id
_entity.type
_entity.pdbx_description
1 polymer ?
#
loop_
_entity_poly.entity_id
_entity_poly.type
_entity_poly.pdbx_seq_one_letter_code
_entity_poly.pdbx_strand_id
1 'polypeptide(L)' 'TQFYAHCHIIGEERDLATARMHLAKATQVVLRNGLVDILGIGAPERM' A
#
# COMPACT_ATOMS: atom_id res chain seq x y z
N THR A 1 6.33 -4.19 6.65
CA THR A 1 7.62 -3.77 6.04
C THR A 1 8.24 -4.84 5.17
N GLN A 2 8.09 -6.14 5.49
CA GLN A 2 8.60 -7.25 4.67
C GLN A 2 8.19 -7.19 3.19
N PHE A 3 6.91 -6.91 2.88
CA PHE A 3 6.46 -6.77 1.49
C PHE A 3 7.20 -5.67 0.72
N TYR A 4 7.36 -4.48 1.31
CA TYR A 4 8.07 -3.37 0.65
C TYR A 4 9.55 -3.69 0.35
N ALA A 5 10.19 -4.45 1.24
CA ALA A 5 11.60 -4.82 1.10
C ALA A 5 11.85 -5.90 0.05
N HIS A 6 10.92 -6.82 -0.15
CA HIS A 6 11.13 -8.02 -0.97
C HIS A 6 10.27 -8.08 -2.24
N CYS A 7 9.20 -7.29 -2.34
CA CYS A 7 8.27 -7.31 -3.46
C CYS A 7 8.29 -5.96 -4.18
N HIS A 8 9.29 -5.78 -5.06
CA HIS A 8 9.36 -4.59 -5.89
C HIS A 8 8.16 -4.51 -6.85
N ILE A 9 7.72 -3.30 -7.15
CA ILE A 9 6.66 -3.06 -8.16
C ILE A 9 7.30 -2.48 -9.41
N ILE A 10 8.23 -1.55 -9.23
CA ILE A 10 8.95 -0.88 -10.30
C ILE A 10 10.03 -1.83 -10.83
N GLY A 11 10.09 -1.99 -12.16
CA GLY A 11 11.10 -2.83 -12.82
C GLY A 11 10.74 -4.31 -12.95
N GLU A 12 9.56 -4.71 -12.46
CA GLU A 12 9.04 -6.07 -12.63
C GLU A 12 8.22 -6.21 -13.92
N GLU A 13 7.95 -7.46 -14.29
CA GLU A 13 7.01 -7.82 -15.35
C GLU A 13 5.63 -7.16 -15.11
N ARG A 14 4.94 -6.75 -16.17
CA ARG A 14 3.76 -5.88 -16.13
C ARG A 14 2.59 -6.50 -15.37
N ASP A 15 2.29 -7.77 -15.58
CA ASP A 15 1.16 -8.42 -14.91
C ASP A 15 1.47 -8.60 -13.42
N LEU A 16 2.70 -8.99 -13.08
CA LEU A 16 3.15 -9.09 -11.69
C LEU A 16 3.16 -7.71 -10.99
N ALA A 17 3.69 -6.69 -11.64
CA ALA A 17 3.71 -5.32 -11.14
C ALA A 17 2.29 -4.80 -10.89
N THR A 18 1.37 -5.07 -11.82
CA THR A 18 -0.05 -4.69 -11.71
C THR A 18 -0.71 -5.37 -10.51
N ALA A 19 -0.50 -6.68 -10.34
CA ALA A 19 -1.02 -7.42 -9.19
C ALA A 19 -0.50 -6.86 -7.86
N ARG A 20 0.82 -6.60 -7.76
CA ARG A 20 1.44 -6.02 -6.57
C ARG A 20 0.95 -4.58 -6.30
N MET A 21 0.73 -3.78 -7.36
CA MET A 21 0.18 -2.43 -7.25
C MET A 21 -1.24 -2.43 -6.67
N HIS A 22 -2.10 -3.36 -7.11
CA HIS A 22 -3.44 -3.52 -6.55
C HIS A 22 -3.40 -3.91 -5.07
N LEU A 23 -2.50 -4.83 -4.68
CA LEU A 23 -2.32 -5.20 -3.28
C LEU A 23 -1.88 -4.02 -2.41
N ALA A 24 -0.91 -3.23 -2.87
CA ALA A 24 -0.46 -2.03 -2.17
C ALA A 24 -1.59 -1.02 -2.01
N LYS A 25 -2.41 -0.81 -3.06
CA LYS A 25 -3.56 0.09 -3.00
C LYS A 25 -4.64 -0.38 -2.04
N ALA A 26 -4.97 -1.67 -2.05
CA ALA A 26 -5.94 -2.24 -1.11
C ALA A 26 -5.47 -2.08 0.34
N THR A 27 -4.17 -2.29 0.59
CA THR A 27 -3.55 -2.09 1.91
C THR A 27 -3.63 -0.63 2.35
N GLN A 28 -3.37 0.32 1.44
CA GLN A 28 -3.53 1.76 1.71
C GLN A 28 -4.95 2.10 2.19
N VAL A 29 -5.97 1.52 1.55
CA VAL A 29 -7.38 1.74 1.94
C VAL A 29 -7.65 1.22 3.35
N VAL A 30 -7.24 -0.02 3.65
CA VAL A 30 -7.45 -0.62 4.98
C VAL A 30 -6.75 0.21 6.07
N LEU A 31 -5.51 0.63 5.81
CA LEU A 31 -4.77 1.49 6.73
C LEU A 31 -5.46 2.83 6.91
N ARG A 32 -5.92 3.47 5.83
CA ARG A 32 -6.64 4.74 5.94
C ARG A 32 -7.91 4.60 6.78
N ASN A 33 -8.69 3.54 6.58
CA ASN A 33 -9.91 3.31 7.35
C ASN A 33 -9.57 3.11 8.84
N GLY A 34 -8.55 2.31 9.16
CA GLY A 34 -8.13 2.09 10.54
C GLY A 34 -7.58 3.35 11.21
N LEU A 35 -6.67 4.06 10.53
CA LEU A 35 -5.99 5.23 11.07
C LEU A 35 -6.94 6.43 11.20
N VAL A 36 -7.68 6.74 10.14
CA VAL A 36 -8.53 7.93 10.08
C VAL A 36 -9.88 7.67 10.75
N ASP A 37 -10.61 6.65 10.31
CA ASP A 37 -12.02 6.47 10.70
C ASP A 37 -12.16 5.84 12.10
N ILE A 38 -11.25 4.93 12.47
CA ILE A 38 -11.32 4.22 13.76
C ILE A 38 -10.49 4.93 14.83
N LEU A 39 -9.23 5.27 14.53
CA LEU A 39 -8.28 5.79 15.51
C LEU A 39 -8.22 7.33 15.56
N GLY A 40 -8.81 8.03 14.60
CA GLY A 40 -8.82 9.49 14.56
C GLY A 40 -7.45 10.14 14.32
N ILE A 41 -6.51 9.42 13.70
CA ILE A 41 -5.17 9.90 13.38
C ILE A 41 -4.99 10.11 11.88
N GLY A 42 -4.14 11.08 11.50
CA GLY A 42 -3.91 11.44 10.11
C GLY A 42 -3.19 10.34 9.31
N ALA A 43 -3.62 10.10 8.08
CA ALA A 43 -2.97 9.22 7.11
C ALA A 43 -2.47 10.05 5.90
N PRO A 44 -1.30 10.70 5.99
CA PRO A 44 -0.83 11.61 4.94
C PRO A 44 -0.37 10.83 3.69
N GLU A 45 -0.65 11.38 2.51
CA GLU A 45 -0.17 10.85 1.22
C GLU A 45 1.34 11.05 1.02
N ARG A 46 1.94 11.95 1.80
CA ARG A 46 3.38 12.25 1.80
C ARG A 46 3.82 12.49 3.25
N MET A 47 4.79 11.70 3.70
CA MET A 47 5.50 11.92 4.96
C MET A 47 6.73 12.79 4.73
#